data_AF-A0A3Q2Z9F1-F1
#
_entry.id   AF-A0A3Q2Z9F1-F1
#
_cell.length_a   1.000
_cell.length_b   1.000
_cell.length_c   1.000
_cell.angle_alpha   90.00
_cell.angle_beta   90.00
_cell.angle_gamma   90.00
#
_symmetry.space_group_name_H-M   'P 1'
#
loop_
_entity.id
_entity.type
_entity.pdbx_description
1 polymer ?
#
loop_
_entity_poly.entity_id
_entity_poly.type
_entity_poly.pdbx_seq_one_letter_code
_entity_poly.pdbx_strand_id
1 'polypeptide(L)'
;MCFLEPSFNYCRFQIDFLNSVIVGLRKDNLDLKDQMEKMAAAALNGNNTSDSKKKKKKKKKTKPPPRVFCDICDCFDLHDTEDCPAQAQAPDSPPHTAYHGSKGAERPYCNVCEVFGHWSHDCNDDRTF
;
A
#
# COMPACT_ATOMS: atom_id res chain seq x y z
N MET A 1 -4.02 -71.70 9.34
CA MET A 1 -3.67 -70.27 9.54
C MET A 1 -3.62 -69.58 8.19
N CYS A 2 -4.02 -68.28 8.15
CA CYS A 2 -4.11 -67.39 6.97
C CYS A 2 -5.49 -67.28 6.31
N PHE A 3 -6.53 -67.11 7.13
CA PHE A 3 -7.67 -66.27 6.77
C PHE A 3 -7.35 -64.84 7.25
N LEU A 4 -6.80 -64.00 6.38
CA LEU A 4 -6.85 -62.54 6.53
C LEU A 4 -7.24 -61.95 5.19
N GLU A 5 -8.27 -61.11 5.23
CA GLU A 5 -9.30 -60.95 4.22
C GLU A 5 -8.93 -60.08 3.01
N PRO A 6 -9.62 -60.25 1.85
CA PRO A 6 -9.58 -59.34 0.70
C PRO A 6 -9.68 -57.84 1.08
N SER A 7 -10.39 -57.55 2.18
CA SER A 7 -10.53 -56.25 2.84
C SER A 7 -9.19 -55.56 3.15
N PHE A 8 -8.18 -56.31 3.58
CA PHE A 8 -6.87 -55.76 3.94
C PHE A 8 -6.09 -55.26 2.71
N ASN A 9 -6.13 -56.01 1.61
CA ASN A 9 -5.47 -55.62 0.35
C ASN A 9 -6.15 -54.40 -0.28
N TYR A 10 -7.48 -54.31 -0.17
CA TYR A 10 -8.23 -53.15 -0.65
C TYR A 10 -7.87 -51.87 0.13
N CYS A 11 -7.84 -51.94 1.46
CA CYS A 11 -7.40 -50.81 2.30
C CYS A 11 -5.94 -50.41 1.99
N ARG A 12 -5.05 -51.39 1.79
CA ARG A 12 -3.66 -51.12 1.42
C ARG A 12 -3.56 -50.39 0.08
N PHE A 13 -4.31 -50.84 -0.93
CA PHE A 13 -4.35 -50.18 -2.24
C PHE A 13 -4.89 -48.75 -2.15
N GLN A 14 -5.94 -48.51 -1.37
CA GLN A 14 -6.47 -47.15 -1.15
C GLN A 14 -5.43 -46.23 -0.49
N ILE A 15 -4.68 -46.73 0.49
CA ILE A 15 -3.60 -45.98 1.15
C ILE A 15 -2.50 -45.65 0.14
N ASP A 16 -2.07 -46.62 -0.66
CA ASP A 16 -1.00 -46.42 -1.65
C ASP A 16 -1.44 -45.43 -2.75
N PHE A 17 -2.70 -45.52 -3.20
CA PHE A 17 -3.29 -44.56 -4.15
C PHE A 17 -3.34 -43.14 -3.56
N LEU A 18 -3.85 -43.00 -2.34
CA LEU A 18 -3.96 -41.71 -1.69
C LEU A 18 -2.59 -41.09 -1.44
N ASN A 19 -1.59 -41.89 -1.04
CA ASN A 19 -0.22 -41.44 -0.88
C ASN A 19 0.38 -40.94 -2.19
N SER A 20 0.12 -41.62 -3.31
CA SER A 20 0.55 -41.17 -4.65
C SER A 20 -0.07 -39.82 -5.01
N VAL A 21 -1.38 -39.66 -4.81
CA VAL A 21 -2.10 -38.39 -5.05
C VAL A 21 -1.58 -37.28 -4.13
N ILE A 22 -1.37 -37.56 -2.85
CA ILE A 22 -0.85 -36.59 -1.88
C ILE A 22 0.55 -36.11 -2.29
N VAL A 23 1.43 -37.03 -2.69
CA VAL A 23 2.79 -36.69 -3.14
C VAL A 23 2.74 -35.84 -4.41
N GLY A 24 1.89 -36.22 -5.38
CA GLY A 24 1.67 -35.45 -6.61
C GLY A 24 1.19 -34.03 -6.31
N LEU A 25 0.12 -33.88 -5.53
CA LEU A 25 -0.43 -32.57 -5.17
C LEU A 25 0.58 -31.72 -4.38
N ARG A 26 1.39 -32.31 -3.49
CA ARG A 26 2.44 -31.57 -2.78
C ARG A 26 3.53 -31.10 -3.74
N LYS A 27 3.95 -31.94 -4.69
CA LYS A 27 4.90 -31.59 -5.74
C LYS A 27 4.40 -30.40 -6.56
N ASP A 28 3.14 -30.46 -7.01
CA ASP A 28 2.54 -29.41 -7.83
C ASP A 28 2.36 -28.10 -7.04
N ASN A 29 1.94 -28.18 -5.78
CA ASN A 29 1.86 -27.01 -4.91
C ASN A 29 3.23 -26.35 -4.67
N LEU A 30 4.29 -27.15 -4.50
CA LEU A 30 5.66 -26.61 -4.37
C LEU A 30 6.11 -25.95 -5.67
N ASP A 31 5.83 -26.56 -6.82
CA ASP A 31 6.18 -26.00 -8.14
C ASP A 31 5.46 -24.67 -8.39
N LEU A 32 4.15 -24.60 -8.10
CA LEU A 32 3.38 -23.37 -8.21
C LEU A 32 3.90 -22.26 -7.28
N LYS A 33 4.26 -22.61 -6.04
CA LYS A 33 4.85 -21.66 -5.09
C LYS A 33 6.20 -21.14 -5.58
N ASP A 34 7.06 -22.02 -6.10
CA ASP A 34 8.35 -21.65 -6.68
C ASP A 34 8.20 -20.76 -7.93
N GLN A 35 7.22 -21.04 -8.79
CA GLN A 35 6.89 -20.18 -9.94
C GLN A 35 6.41 -18.79 -9.50
N MET A 36 5.58 -18.70 -8.46
CA MET A 36 5.15 -17.42 -7.89
C MET A 36 6.32 -16.64 -7.30
N GLU A 37 7.22 -17.30 -6.56
CA GLU A 37 8.42 -16.67 -6.02
C GLU A 37 9.33 -16.15 -7.14
N LYS A 38 9.55 -16.95 -8.19
CA LYS A 38 10.32 -16.53 -9.38
C LYS A 38 9.68 -15.34 -10.08
N MET A 39 8.35 -15.33 -10.25
CA MET A 39 7.64 -14.22 -10.87
C MET A 39 7.72 -12.95 -10.00
N ALA A 40 7.56 -13.07 -8.69
CA ALA A 40 7.72 -11.97 -7.74
C ALA A 40 9.16 -11.42 -7.77
N ALA A 41 10.17 -12.29 -7.76
CA ALA A 41 11.57 -11.91 -7.88
C ALA A 41 11.86 -11.23 -9.23
N ALA A 42 11.30 -11.72 -10.33
CA ALA A 42 11.45 -11.10 -11.65
C ALA A 42 10.80 -9.71 -11.74
N ALA A 43 9.64 -9.51 -11.10
CA ALA A 43 8.95 -8.22 -11.02
C ALA A 43 9.79 -7.19 -10.23
N LEU A 44 10.39 -7.61 -9.11
CA LEU A 44 11.25 -6.73 -8.29
C LEU A 44 12.62 -6.49 -8.92
N ASN A 45 13.14 -7.43 -9.71
CA ASN A 45 14.47 -7.36 -10.33
C ASN A 45 14.49 -6.80 -11.76
N GLY A 46 13.46 -6.02 -12.15
CA GLY A 46 13.43 -5.15 -13.32
C GLY A 46 14.21 -5.66 -14.53
N ASN A 47 13.62 -6.60 -15.28
CA ASN A 47 14.07 -7.05 -16.61
C ASN A 47 15.60 -7.25 -16.77
N ASN A 48 16.15 -8.28 -16.13
CA ASN A 48 17.47 -8.79 -16.48
C ASN A 48 17.45 -10.30 -16.67
N THR A 49 16.57 -10.83 -17.52
CA THR A 49 16.80 -12.15 -18.11
C THR A 49 17.71 -11.98 -19.31
N SER A 50 18.98 -12.24 -19.00
CA SER A 50 20.08 -12.39 -19.92
C SER A 50 19.78 -13.42 -21.01
N ASP A 51 19.63 -12.95 -22.24
CA ASP A 51 20.13 -13.70 -23.38
C ASP A 51 20.91 -12.77 -24.30
N SER A 52 22.21 -12.67 -24.04
CA SER A 52 23.21 -12.22 -25.01
C SER A 52 24.60 -12.41 -24.44
N LYS A 53 25.25 -13.47 -24.92
CA LYS A 53 26.70 -13.52 -25.09
C LYS A 53 27.21 -12.18 -25.60
N LYS A 54 27.90 -11.40 -24.76
CA LYS A 54 29.06 -10.54 -25.12
C LYS A 54 29.53 -9.75 -23.91
N LYS A 55 30.78 -10.00 -23.53
CA LYS A 55 31.58 -9.22 -22.59
C LYS A 55 31.57 -7.74 -22.99
N LYS A 56 30.83 -6.90 -22.26
CA LYS A 56 31.13 -5.46 -22.15
C LYS A 56 30.83 -5.03 -20.72
N LYS A 57 31.84 -4.45 -20.08
CA LYS A 57 31.81 -3.89 -18.72
C LYS A 57 30.56 -3.01 -18.57
N LYS A 58 29.51 -3.52 -17.90
CA LYS A 58 28.28 -2.78 -17.67
C LYS A 58 28.56 -1.76 -16.56
N LYS A 59 28.70 -0.49 -16.94
CA LYS A 59 28.53 0.64 -16.03
C LYS A 59 27.22 0.40 -15.27
N LYS A 60 27.26 0.41 -13.93
CA LYS A 60 26.06 0.31 -13.09
C LYS A 60 25.10 1.39 -13.57
N LYS A 61 24.03 0.99 -14.25
CA LYS A 61 22.94 1.91 -14.58
C LYS A 61 22.30 2.25 -13.23
N THR A 62 22.63 3.42 -12.70
CA THR A 62 21.90 4.00 -11.57
C THR A 62 20.44 4.10 -12.01
N LYS A 63 19.52 3.57 -11.20
CA LYS A 63 18.09 3.75 -11.46
C LYS A 63 17.83 5.26 -11.57
N PRO A 64 17.01 5.72 -12.53
CA PRO A 64 16.62 7.12 -12.55
C PRO A 64 16.02 7.49 -11.18
N PRO A 65 16.23 8.73 -10.71
CA PRO A 65 15.63 9.18 -9.47
C PRO A 65 14.10 8.98 -9.52
N PRO A 66 13.44 8.72 -8.38
CA PRO A 66 11.98 8.71 -8.30
C PRO A 66 11.41 9.99 -8.92
N ARG A 67 10.37 9.85 -9.75
CA ARG A 67 9.67 11.01 -10.32
C ARG A 67 8.83 11.68 -9.24
N VAL A 68 8.84 13.01 -9.21
CA VAL A 68 8.02 13.80 -8.29
C VAL A 68 6.64 13.98 -8.93
N PHE A 69 5.57 13.87 -8.15
CA PHE A 69 4.19 14.01 -8.61
C PHE A 69 3.44 14.86 -7.59
N CYS A 70 2.84 15.95 -8.05
CA CYS A 70 1.96 16.76 -7.22
C CYS A 70 0.51 16.34 -7.45
N ASP A 71 -0.14 15.90 -6.37
CA ASP A 71 -1.54 15.46 -6.33
C ASP A 71 -2.57 16.62 -6.32
N ILE A 72 -2.13 17.87 -6.20
CA ILE A 72 -2.99 19.06 -6.27
C ILE A 72 -3.22 19.50 -7.72
N CYS A 73 -2.19 19.47 -8.56
CA CYS A 73 -2.22 19.94 -9.97
C CYS A 73 -2.20 18.79 -11.00
N ASP A 74 -2.09 17.53 -10.57
CA ASP A 74 -1.86 16.35 -11.41
C ASP A 74 -0.65 16.46 -12.35
N CYS A 75 0.42 17.13 -11.89
CA CYS A 75 1.59 17.44 -12.71
C CYS A 75 2.85 16.71 -12.23
N PHE A 76 3.61 16.12 -13.17
CA PHE A 76 4.84 15.37 -12.91
C PHE A 76 6.08 16.25 -13.04
N ASP A 77 7.09 15.97 -12.21
CA ASP A 77 8.47 16.46 -12.30
C ASP A 77 8.65 18.00 -12.22
N LEU A 78 7.61 18.76 -11.89
CA LEU A 78 7.66 20.22 -11.77
C LEU A 78 7.89 20.68 -10.33
N HIS A 79 7.04 20.25 -9.40
CA HIS A 79 7.09 20.54 -7.97
C HIS A 79 6.52 19.37 -7.18
N ASP A 80 6.83 19.29 -5.89
CA ASP A 80 6.16 18.40 -4.95
C ASP A 80 4.86 19.03 -4.43
N THR A 81 4.00 18.25 -3.79
CA THR A 81 2.70 18.71 -3.29
C THR A 81 2.80 20.00 -2.45
N GLU A 82 3.80 20.11 -1.57
CA GLU A 82 3.97 21.26 -0.66
C GLU A 82 4.35 22.58 -1.38
N ASP A 83 4.91 22.49 -2.59
CA ASP A 83 5.36 23.65 -3.38
C ASP A 83 4.34 24.00 -4.48
N CYS A 84 3.12 23.45 -4.43
CA CYS A 84 2.13 23.68 -5.47
C CYS A 84 1.70 25.14 -5.52
N PRO A 85 1.83 25.85 -6.65
CA PRO A 85 1.38 27.24 -6.77
C PRO A 85 -0.14 27.37 -6.62
N ALA A 86 -0.91 26.29 -6.84
CA ALA A 86 -2.34 26.24 -6.54
C ALA A 86 -2.62 26.22 -5.03
N GLN A 87 -1.63 25.86 -4.20
CA GLN A 87 -1.68 25.94 -2.74
C GLN A 87 -1.44 27.37 -2.24
N ALA A 88 -0.83 28.25 -3.04
CA ALA A 88 -0.70 29.65 -2.69
C ALA A 88 -2.11 30.27 -2.65
N GLN A 89 -2.60 30.49 -1.43
CA GLN A 89 -3.87 31.16 -1.21
C GLN A 89 -3.84 32.50 -1.94
N ALA A 90 -4.93 32.80 -2.65
CA ALA A 90 -5.13 34.15 -3.17
C ALA A 90 -4.94 35.16 -2.02
N PRO A 91 -4.36 36.35 -2.25
CA PRO A 91 -4.14 37.36 -1.21
C PRO A 91 -5.43 37.87 -0.54
N ASP A 92 -6.58 37.38 -0.96
CA ASP A 92 -7.91 37.71 -0.47
C ASP A 92 -8.47 36.68 0.54
N SER A 93 -7.72 35.61 0.85
CA SER A 93 -8.07 34.74 1.97
C SER A 93 -7.75 35.46 3.28
N PRO A 94 -8.69 35.52 4.25
CA PRO A 94 -8.43 36.08 5.56
C PRO A 94 -7.14 35.47 6.14
N PRO A 95 -6.28 36.27 6.79
CA PRO A 95 -5.04 35.75 7.37
C PRO A 95 -5.35 34.52 8.21
N HIS A 96 -4.55 33.47 8.04
CA HIS A 96 -4.62 32.28 8.87
C HIS A 96 -4.70 32.73 10.34
N THR A 97 -5.51 32.02 11.14
CA THR A 97 -5.80 32.46 12.50
C THR A 97 -4.50 32.59 13.28
N ALA A 98 -4.08 33.83 13.59
CA ALA A 98 -2.87 34.16 14.36
C ALA A 98 -3.02 33.84 15.86
N TYR A 99 -3.85 32.84 16.18
CA TYR A 99 -4.10 32.44 17.55
C TYR A 99 -2.87 31.70 18.09
N HIS A 100 -1.98 32.45 18.74
CA HIS A 100 -0.90 31.90 19.55
C HIS A 100 -1.45 31.46 20.92
N GLY A 101 -2.21 30.37 20.93
CA GLY A 101 -2.71 29.77 22.16
C GLY A 101 -1.56 29.25 23.04
N SER A 102 -1.75 29.29 24.35
CA SER A 102 -0.89 28.62 25.31
C SER A 102 -0.83 27.12 25.00
N LYS A 103 0.36 26.49 25.05
CA LYS A 103 0.45 25.02 24.96
C LYS A 103 -0.39 24.39 26.08
N GLY A 104 -1.54 23.80 25.71
CA GLY A 104 -2.48 23.15 26.64
C GLY A 104 -3.79 23.88 26.89
N ALA A 105 -3.97 25.11 26.36
CA ALA A 105 -5.26 25.79 26.42
C ALA A 105 -6.11 25.44 25.19
N GLU A 106 -7.34 24.94 25.42
CA GLU A 106 -8.30 24.72 24.35
C GLU A 106 -8.79 26.06 23.79
N ARG A 107 -8.85 26.16 22.46
CA ARG A 107 -9.35 27.36 21.78
C ARG A 107 -10.88 27.39 21.89
N PRO A 108 -11.49 28.51 22.36
CA PRO A 108 -12.94 28.61 22.41
C PRO A 108 -13.58 28.42 21.03
N TYR A 109 -14.46 27.43 20.93
CA TYR A 109 -15.24 27.11 19.73
C TYR A 109 -16.72 27.07 20.09
N CYS A 110 -17.55 27.67 19.23
CA CYS A 110 -18.98 27.70 19.39
C CYS A 110 -19.62 26.73 18.39
N ASN A 111 -20.34 25.73 18.90
CA ASN A 111 -21.08 24.77 18.09
C ASN A 111 -22.40 25.35 17.52
N VAL A 112 -22.85 26.50 18.01
CA VAL A 112 -24.08 27.17 17.54
C VAL A 112 -23.78 27.97 16.27
N CYS A 113 -22.74 28.80 16.30
CA CYS A 113 -22.33 29.62 15.16
C CYS A 113 -21.28 28.96 14.25
N GLU A 114 -20.74 27.80 14.65
CA GLU A 114 -19.64 27.10 13.97
C GLU A 114 -18.37 27.95 13.74
N VAL A 115 -18.12 28.93 14.63
CA VAL A 115 -16.95 29.80 14.59
C VAL A 115 -16.10 29.70 15.85
N PHE A 116 -14.82 29.98 15.69
CA PHE A 116 -13.90 30.17 16.82
C PHE A 116 -14.02 31.59 17.40
N GLY A 117 -13.92 31.73 18.73
CA GLY A 117 -13.84 33.04 19.40
C GLY A 117 -14.66 33.17 20.69
N HIS A 118 -15.61 32.27 20.92
CA HIS A 118 -16.39 32.16 22.15
C HIS A 118 -16.81 30.70 22.37
N TRP A 119 -17.20 30.36 23.59
CA TRP A 119 -17.79 29.05 23.89
C TRP A 119 -19.27 29.03 23.56
N SER A 120 -19.81 27.85 23.25
CA SER A 120 -21.24 27.68 22.97
C SER A 120 -22.17 28.22 24.07
N HIS A 121 -21.73 28.26 25.33
CA HIS A 121 -22.51 28.81 26.45
C HIS A 121 -22.64 30.34 26.42
N ASP A 122 -21.65 31.04 25.86
CA ASP A 122 -21.59 32.50 25.82
C ASP A 122 -22.06 33.04 24.45
N CYS A 123 -22.73 32.19 23.67
CA CYS A 123 -23.19 32.51 22.33
C CYS A 123 -24.41 33.42 22.38
N ASN A 124 -24.32 34.57 21.72
CA ASN A 124 -25.48 35.45 21.50
C ASN A 124 -26.15 35.07 20.17
N ASP A 125 -27.08 34.11 20.24
CA ASP A 125 -27.81 33.55 19.09
C ASP A 125 -28.94 34.48 18.55
N ASP A 126 -29.06 35.70 19.10
CA ASP A 126 -30.10 36.67 18.71
C ASP A 126 -29.85 37.37 17.35
N ARG A 127 -29.11 36.74 16.44
CA ARG A 127 -28.95 37.22 15.06
C ARG A 127 -29.91 36.49 14.13
N THR A 128 -31.17 36.93 14.16
CA THR A 128 -32.09 36.75 13.03
C THR A 128 -31.46 37.35 11.76
N PHE A 129 -31.31 36.53 10.72
CA PHE A 129 -31.21 36.98 9.33
C PHE A 129 -32.58 36.87 8.66
#